data_AF-A0ABD3V1Y6-F1
#
_entry.id   AF-A0ABD3V1Y6-F1
#
_cell.length_a   1.000
_cell.length_b   1.000
_cell.length_c   1.000
_cell.angle_alpha   90.00
_cell.angle_beta   90.00
_cell.angle_gamma   90.00
#
_symmetry.space_group_name_H-M   'P 1'
#
loop_
_entity.id
_entity.type
_entity.pdbx_description
1 polymer ?
#
loop_
_entity_poly.entity_id
_entity_poly.type
_entity_poly.pdbx_seq_one_letter_code
_entity_poly.pdbx_strand_id
1 'polypeptide(L)'
;MRQFSLNNIMVISNGTMRQFSLNNMMVISNRTMRQFALNNMAVNSNGTMRQFSLSNMVVISNGTMRRFSLNNIMVISNGKMREFSLSNMVVISNGTMRQFLLNSIVVISNGTMRQFSLNNMVVISNETIFPEQYYGGHFKRDNETIFPSTI
;
A
#
# COMPACT_ATOMS: atom_id res chain seq x y z
N MET A 1 16.75 22.40 6.79
CA MET A 1 15.77 21.97 5.79
C MET A 1 14.67 23.01 5.73
N ARG A 2 14.28 23.51 4.54
CA ARG A 2 13.15 24.44 4.42
C ARG A 2 11.87 23.60 4.31
N GLN A 3 10.97 23.75 5.27
CA GLN A 3 9.69 23.07 5.27
C GLN A 3 8.66 24.02 4.63
N PHE A 4 8.10 23.62 3.50
CA PHE A 4 7.01 24.35 2.84
C PHE A 4 5.68 23.71 3.30
N SER A 5 4.75 24.54 3.77
CA SER A 5 3.36 24.13 4.01
C SER A 5 2.50 24.71 2.90
N LEU A 6 1.87 23.84 2.13
CA LEU A 6 1.12 24.18 0.93
C LEU A 6 -0.25 23.49 1.04
N ASN A 7 -1.32 24.27 0.90
CA ASN A 7 -2.71 23.79 0.95
C ASN A 7 -3.30 23.76 -0.46
N ASN A 8 -4.02 22.70 -0.83
CA ASN A 8 -4.77 22.57 -2.10
C ASN A 8 -3.91 22.73 -3.36
N ILE A 9 -2.84 21.95 -3.47
CA ILE A 9 -1.91 22.02 -4.61
C ILE A 9 -1.90 20.73 -5.42
N MET A 10 -1.71 20.89 -6.73
CA MET A 10 -1.34 19.81 -7.63
C MET A 10 0.17 19.87 -7.90
N VAL A 11 0.88 18.75 -7.68
CA VAL A 11 2.31 18.62 -8.00
C VAL A 11 2.49 17.58 -9.09
N ILE A 12 3.15 17.96 -10.19
CA ILE A 12 3.54 17.05 -11.27
C ILE A 12 5.06 17.05 -11.37
N SER A 13 5.67 15.86 -11.31
CA SER A 13 7.13 15.75 -11.38
C SER A 13 7.61 14.53 -12.16
N ASN A 14 8.52 14.79 -13.10
CA ASN A 14 9.31 13.75 -13.78
C ASN A 14 10.67 13.50 -13.08
N GLY A 15 10.93 14.19 -11.97
CA GLY A 15 12.17 14.13 -11.20
C GLY A 15 12.07 13.27 -9.94
N THR A 16 13.18 13.18 -9.21
CA THR A 16 13.15 12.62 -7.86
C THR A 16 12.58 13.67 -6.90
N MET A 17 11.53 13.32 -6.16
CA MET A 17 10.98 14.16 -5.10
C MET A 17 11.39 13.61 -3.73
N ARG A 18 11.83 14.50 -2.83
CA ARG A 18 12.26 14.14 -1.48
C ARG A 18 11.65 15.11 -0.46
N GLN A 19 11.22 14.58 0.68
CA GLN A 19 10.91 15.34 1.89
C GLN A 19 9.81 16.38 1.74
N PHE A 20 8.55 15.93 1.78
CA PHE A 20 7.42 16.83 1.87
C PHE A 20 6.46 16.42 2.98
N SER A 21 5.92 17.43 3.67
CA SER A 21 4.75 17.32 4.52
C SER A 21 3.65 18.12 3.84
N LEU A 22 2.57 17.46 3.42
CA LEU A 22 1.55 18.09 2.59
C LEU A 22 0.17 17.73 3.12
N ASN A 23 -0.74 18.69 3.10
CA ASN A 23 -2.14 18.51 3.48
C ASN A 23 -3.02 18.90 2.29
N ASN A 24 -4.04 18.10 1.99
CA ASN A 24 -5.03 18.36 0.93
C ASN A 24 -4.40 18.58 -0.46
N MET A 25 -3.85 17.54 -1.10
CA MET A 25 -3.19 17.69 -2.41
C MET A 25 -3.45 16.55 -3.40
N MET A 26 -3.02 16.77 -4.65
CA MET A 26 -2.87 15.73 -5.66
C MET A 26 -1.41 15.68 -6.13
N VAL A 27 -0.79 14.50 -6.15
CA VAL A 27 0.60 14.31 -6.60
C VAL A 27 0.64 13.33 -7.77
N ILE A 28 1.31 13.72 -8.86
CA ILE A 28 1.61 12.87 -10.01
C ILE A 28 3.14 12.79 -10.16
N SER A 29 3.70 11.58 -10.13
CA SER A 29 5.15 11.39 -10.30
C SER A 29 5.49 10.24 -11.24
N ASN A 30 6.49 10.45 -12.11
CA ASN A 30 7.01 9.42 -13.01
C ASN A 30 8.38 8.85 -12.59
N ARG A 31 8.85 9.13 -11.37
CA ARG A 31 10.14 8.61 -10.87
C ARG A 31 10.09 8.22 -9.40
N THR A 32 11.05 8.72 -8.61
CA THR A 32 11.26 8.28 -7.24
C THR A 32 10.70 9.32 -6.29
N MET A 33 9.81 8.89 -5.39
CA MET A 33 9.34 9.69 -4.28
C MET A 33 9.84 9.10 -2.97
N ARG A 34 10.41 9.92 -2.09
CA ARG A 34 10.92 9.49 -0.78
C ARG A 34 10.49 10.42 0.35
N GLN A 35 10.14 9.84 1.49
CA GLN A 35 9.92 10.53 2.77
C GLN A 35 8.79 11.55 2.69
N PHE A 36 7.56 11.04 2.69
CA PHE A 36 6.36 11.86 2.66
C PHE A 36 5.46 11.56 3.85
N ALA A 37 4.98 12.62 4.50
CA ALA A 37 3.89 12.57 5.45
C ALA A 37 2.70 13.32 4.83
N LEU A 38 1.60 12.63 4.59
CA LEU A 38 0.48 13.17 3.80
C LEU A 38 -0.84 12.88 4.48
N ASN A 39 -1.70 13.89 4.53
CA ASN A 39 -3.08 13.78 5.01
C ASN A 39 -4.04 14.29 3.94
N ASN A 40 -5.14 13.57 3.71
CA ASN A 40 -6.20 13.93 2.77
C ASN A 40 -5.71 14.16 1.33
N MET A 41 -5.11 13.16 0.67
CA MET A 41 -4.55 13.36 -0.68
C MET A 41 -4.80 12.22 -1.65
N ALA A 42 -4.62 12.52 -2.94
CA ALA A 42 -4.54 11.53 -4.01
C ALA A 42 -3.12 11.49 -4.57
N VAL A 43 -2.54 10.29 -4.70
CA VAL A 43 -1.21 10.07 -5.27
C VAL A 43 -1.30 9.14 -6.47
N ASN A 44 -0.75 9.56 -7.60
CA ASN A 44 -0.51 8.73 -8.78
C ASN A 44 0.99 8.66 -9.04
N SER A 45 1.57 7.46 -8.98
CA SER A 45 3.01 7.26 -9.17
C SER A 45 3.29 6.18 -10.20
N ASN A 46 4.11 6.50 -11.19
CA ASN A 46 4.78 5.52 -12.04
C ASN A 46 6.27 5.49 -11.69
N GLY A 47 6.68 4.59 -10.77
CA GLY A 47 8.06 4.51 -10.33
C GLY A 47 8.24 3.92 -8.93
N THR A 48 9.12 4.53 -8.13
CA THR A 48 9.48 4.00 -6.81
C THR A 48 9.04 4.94 -5.69
N MET A 49 8.17 4.48 -4.81
CA MET A 49 7.79 5.20 -3.59
C MET A 49 8.38 4.54 -2.35
N ARG A 50 9.00 5.33 -1.46
CA ARG A 50 9.62 4.83 -0.23
C ARG A 50 9.34 5.71 0.98
N GLN A 51 9.06 5.08 2.12
CA GLN A 51 8.93 5.74 3.43
C GLN A 51 7.80 6.78 3.45
N PHE A 52 6.57 6.29 3.49
CA PHE A 52 5.37 7.13 3.48
C PHE A 52 4.54 6.85 4.72
N SER A 53 4.06 7.91 5.36
CA SER A 53 3.01 7.85 6.38
C SER A 53 1.81 8.61 5.87
N LEU A 54 0.68 7.91 5.73
CA LEU A 54 -0.48 8.41 5.02
C LEU A 54 -1.74 8.25 5.86
N SER A 55 -2.61 9.26 5.86
CA SER A 55 -3.96 9.15 6.42
C SER A 55 -5.03 9.73 5.48
N ASN A 56 -6.17 9.05 5.36
CA ASN A 56 -7.33 9.46 4.54
C ASN A 56 -6.98 9.72 3.06
N MET A 57 -6.53 8.70 2.32
CA MET A 57 -5.92 8.89 1.00
C MET A 57 -6.35 7.84 -0.03
N VAL A 58 -6.11 8.19 -1.30
CA VAL A 58 -6.12 7.25 -2.43
C VAL A 58 -4.73 7.21 -3.05
N VAL A 59 -4.16 6.02 -3.19
CA VAL A 59 -2.84 5.79 -3.81
C VAL A 59 -2.98 4.87 -5.01
N ILE A 60 -2.57 5.34 -6.17
CA ILE A 60 -2.43 4.57 -7.40
C ILE A 60 -0.94 4.50 -7.73
N SER A 61 -0.41 3.28 -7.86
CA SER A 61 1.02 3.08 -8.10
C SER A 61 1.28 2.01 -9.14
N ASN A 62 2.02 2.37 -10.18
CA ASN A 62 2.68 1.44 -11.09
C ASN A 62 4.17 1.40 -10.73
N GLY A 63 4.65 0.31 -10.14
CA GLY A 63 6.06 0.13 -9.80
C GLY A 63 6.31 -0.43 -8.40
N THR A 64 7.21 0.18 -7.63
CA THR A 64 7.66 -0.35 -6.33
C THR A 64 7.27 0.56 -5.19
N MET A 65 6.53 0.04 -4.21
CA MET A 65 6.22 0.71 -2.95
C MET A 65 6.88 -0.01 -1.78
N ARG A 66 7.58 0.74 -0.92
CA ARG A 66 8.26 0.20 0.27
C ARG A 66 8.07 1.05 1.52
N ARG A 67 7.83 0.41 2.66
CA ARG A 67 7.78 1.04 3.99
C ARG A 67 6.68 2.08 4.08
N PHE A 68 5.46 1.61 4.17
CA PHE A 68 4.27 2.45 4.27
C PHE A 68 3.53 2.18 5.58
N SER A 69 3.06 3.25 6.21
CA SER A 69 2.07 3.20 7.29
C SER A 69 0.82 3.91 6.82
N LEU A 70 -0.29 3.20 6.74
CA LEU A 70 -1.54 3.69 6.14
C LEU A 70 -2.71 3.55 7.11
N ASN A 71 -3.52 4.59 7.20
CA ASN A 71 -4.79 4.58 7.94
C ASN A 71 -5.92 5.20 7.11
N ASN A 72 -7.06 4.51 6.98
CA ASN A 72 -8.22 4.94 6.20
C ASN A 72 -7.90 5.24 4.73
N ILE A 73 -7.34 4.26 4.01
CA ILE A 73 -6.80 4.47 2.66
C ILE A 73 -7.28 3.40 1.68
N MET A 74 -7.38 3.80 0.41
CA MET A 74 -7.49 2.89 -0.73
C MET A 74 -6.16 2.85 -1.49
N VAL A 75 -5.63 1.64 -1.71
CA VAL A 75 -4.41 1.43 -2.50
C VAL A 75 -4.73 0.58 -3.72
N ILE A 76 -4.34 1.07 -4.90
CA ILE A 76 -4.33 0.33 -6.15
C ILE A 76 -2.88 0.25 -6.62
N SER A 77 -2.35 -0.95 -6.74
CA SER A 77 -0.95 -1.17 -7.10
C SER A 77 -0.80 -2.17 -8.24
N ASN A 78 -0.01 -1.81 -9.24
CA ASN A 78 0.59 -2.76 -10.18
C ASN A 78 2.10 -2.81 -9.94
N GLY A 79 2.58 -3.91 -9.36
CA GLY A 79 4.00 -4.12 -9.10
C GLY A 79 4.31 -4.68 -7.72
N LYS A 80 5.36 -4.17 -7.07
CA LYS A 80 5.90 -4.73 -5.82
C LYS A 80 5.55 -3.86 -4.62
N MET A 81 4.84 -4.42 -3.65
CA MET A 81 4.56 -3.80 -2.36
C MET A 81 5.27 -4.56 -1.23
N ARG A 82 6.02 -3.84 -0.40
CA ARG A 82 6.78 -4.43 0.71
C ARG A 82 6.76 -3.58 1.97
N GLU A 83 6.63 -4.23 3.12
CA GLU A 83 6.71 -3.62 4.46
C GLU A 83 5.60 -2.56 4.66
N PHE A 84 4.37 -3.04 4.85
CA PHE A 84 3.21 -2.19 5.06
C PHE A 84 2.56 -2.48 6.41
N SER A 85 2.20 -1.41 7.11
CA SER A 85 1.30 -1.45 8.26
C SER A 85 0.01 -0.72 7.88
N LEU A 86 -1.11 -1.42 7.97
CA LEU A 86 -2.38 -1.00 7.40
C LEU A 86 -3.51 -1.09 8.44
N SER A 87 -4.35 -0.06 8.51
CA SER A 87 -5.57 -0.05 9.32
C SER A 87 -6.74 0.57 8.54
N ASN A 88 -7.91 -0.08 8.55
CA ASN A 88 -9.13 0.37 7.87
C ASN A 88 -8.92 0.64 6.37
N MET A 89 -8.69 -0.41 5.59
CA MET A 89 -8.17 -0.26 4.22
C MET A 89 -8.87 -1.13 3.18
N VAL A 90 -8.77 -0.67 1.94
CA VAL A 90 -8.97 -1.51 0.75
C VAL A 90 -7.67 -1.52 -0.06
N VAL A 91 -7.16 -2.73 -0.35
CA VAL A 91 -5.96 -2.94 -1.17
C VAL A 91 -6.31 -3.77 -2.40
N ILE A 92 -6.04 -3.22 -3.58
CA ILE A 92 -6.14 -3.92 -4.85
C ILE A 92 -4.72 -4.00 -5.43
N SER A 93 -4.22 -5.21 -5.64
CA SER A 93 -2.86 -5.43 -6.12
C SER A 93 -2.81 -6.40 -7.28
N ASN A 94 -2.08 -6.04 -8.33
CA ASN A 94 -1.58 -6.95 -9.33
C ASN A 94 -0.04 -7.00 -9.20
N GLY A 95 0.50 -8.13 -8.72
CA GLY A 95 1.93 -8.29 -8.45
C GLY A 95 2.25 -8.82 -7.05
N THR A 96 3.44 -8.51 -6.53
CA THR A 96 3.95 -9.12 -5.30
C THR A 96 3.65 -8.27 -4.07
N MET A 97 2.99 -8.86 -3.06
CA MET A 97 2.83 -8.29 -1.73
C MET A 97 3.64 -9.08 -0.69
N ARG A 98 4.44 -8.38 0.11
CA ARG A 98 5.28 -9.01 1.14
C ARG A 98 5.33 -8.19 2.44
N GLN A 99 5.26 -8.86 3.60
CA GLN A 99 5.43 -8.24 4.93
C GLN A 99 4.35 -7.19 5.21
N PHE A 100 3.13 -7.66 5.47
CA PHE A 100 1.98 -6.81 5.77
C PHE A 100 1.44 -7.09 7.18
N LEU A 101 1.22 -6.02 7.94
CA LEU A 101 0.44 -6.03 9.18
C LEU A 101 -0.90 -5.37 8.91
N LEU A 102 -1.98 -6.09 9.15
CA LEU A 102 -3.29 -5.76 8.61
C LEU A 102 -4.37 -5.77 9.70
N ASN A 103 -5.09 -4.66 9.87
CA ASN A 103 -6.24 -4.54 10.78
C ASN A 103 -7.48 -3.96 10.08
N SER A 104 -8.57 -4.72 10.01
CA SER A 104 -9.86 -4.29 9.41
C SER A 104 -9.74 -3.94 7.92
N ILE A 105 -9.47 -4.93 7.08
CA ILE A 105 -9.03 -4.70 5.69
C ILE A 105 -9.67 -5.66 4.68
N VAL A 106 -9.93 -5.13 3.49
CA VAL A 106 -10.24 -5.92 2.29
C VAL A 106 -9.03 -5.93 1.35
N VAL A 107 -8.57 -7.12 0.97
CA VAL A 107 -7.48 -7.31 0.01
C VAL A 107 -7.98 -8.08 -1.20
N ILE A 108 -7.78 -7.50 -2.39
CA ILE A 108 -8.01 -8.15 -3.67
C ILE A 108 -6.65 -8.26 -4.38
N SER A 109 -6.16 -9.48 -4.59
CA SER A 109 -4.83 -9.71 -5.16
C SER A 109 -4.87 -10.65 -6.35
N ASN A 110 -4.38 -10.17 -7.49
CA ASN A 110 -4.02 -11.01 -8.64
C ASN A 110 -2.49 -11.15 -8.71
N GLY A 111 -1.91 -11.81 -7.70
CA GLY A 111 -0.47 -11.94 -7.58
C GLY A 111 -0.05 -12.55 -6.25
N THR A 112 1.23 -12.87 -6.13
CA THR A 112 1.82 -13.54 -4.96
C THR A 112 1.72 -12.72 -3.66
N MET A 113 1.21 -13.35 -2.59
CA MET A 113 1.19 -12.76 -1.23
C MET A 113 2.02 -13.59 -0.26
N ARG A 114 2.90 -12.95 0.52
CA ARG A 114 3.80 -13.61 1.49
C ARG A 114 3.92 -12.82 2.78
N GLN A 115 4.08 -13.52 3.91
CA GLN A 115 4.44 -12.94 5.20
C GLN A 115 3.44 -11.87 5.65
N PHE A 116 2.28 -12.31 6.12
CA PHE A 116 1.25 -11.40 6.64
C PHE A 116 0.79 -11.84 8.02
N SER A 117 0.42 -10.84 8.82
CA SER A 117 -0.27 -11.00 10.10
C SER A 117 -1.60 -10.23 10.04
N LEU A 118 -2.67 -10.89 10.45
CA LEU A 118 -4.05 -10.48 10.17
C LEU A 118 -4.84 -10.27 11.45
N ASN A 119 -5.71 -9.26 11.42
CA ASN A 119 -6.84 -9.12 12.32
C ASN A 119 -8.03 -8.55 11.53
N ASN A 120 -9.19 -9.22 11.55
CA ASN A 120 -10.42 -8.84 10.82
C ASN A 120 -10.19 -8.51 9.33
N MET A 121 -10.09 -9.53 8.50
CA MET A 121 -9.74 -9.38 7.09
C MET A 121 -10.68 -10.15 6.16
N VAL A 122 -10.92 -9.58 4.98
CA VAL A 122 -11.45 -10.28 3.81
C VAL A 122 -10.38 -10.30 2.73
N VAL A 123 -10.01 -11.48 2.27
CA VAL A 123 -9.04 -11.64 1.17
C VAL A 123 -9.67 -12.42 0.03
N ILE A 124 -9.51 -11.86 -1.17
CA ILE A 124 -9.87 -12.46 -2.46
C ILE A 124 -8.58 -12.51 -3.28
N SER A 125 -8.15 -13.71 -3.65
CA SER A 125 -7.00 -13.87 -4.53
C SER A 125 -7.19 -14.97 -5.54
N ASN A 126 -6.62 -14.75 -6.73
CA ASN A 126 -6.55 -15.75 -7.80
C ASN A 126 -5.21 -16.51 -7.79
N GLU A 127 -4.29 -16.13 -6.90
CA GLU A 127 -2.93 -16.67 -6.84
C GLU A 127 -2.51 -17.06 -5.41
N THR A 128 -1.28 -17.57 -5.29
CA THR A 128 -0.73 -18.20 -4.08
C THR A 128 -0.55 -17.23 -2.91
N ILE A 129 -0.90 -17.75 -1.72
CA ILE A 129 -0.80 -17.06 -0.44
C ILE A 129 0.06 -17.88 0.51
N PHE A 130 1.03 -17.21 1.14
CA PHE A 130 1.91 -17.80 2.17
C PHE A 130 1.78 -16.98 3.49
N PRO A 131 0.84 -17.35 4.39
CA PRO A 131 0.70 -16.73 5.71
C PRO A 131 1.89 -17.04 6.62
N GLU A 132 2.25 -16.12 7.51
CA GLU A 132 3.14 -16.42 8.64
C GLU A 132 2.34 -16.65 9.93
N GLN A 133 1.26 -15.91 10.17
CA GLN A 133 0.37 -16.07 11.34
C GLN A 133 -1.07 -15.70 10.98
N TYR A 134 -2.05 -16.51 11.37
CA TYR A 134 -3.48 -16.30 11.06
C TYR A 134 -4.29 -16.11 12.33
N TYR A 135 -4.96 -14.96 12.48
CA TYR A 135 -5.91 -14.70 13.56
C TYR A 135 -7.16 -13.98 13.01
N GLY A 136 -8.32 -14.67 13.03
CA GLY A 136 -9.65 -14.05 12.90
C GLY A 136 -10.05 -13.41 11.56
N GLY A 137 -9.66 -13.98 10.41
CA GLY A 137 -10.10 -13.50 9.07
C GLY A 137 -11.15 -14.40 8.40
N HIS A 138 -11.86 -13.87 7.40
CA HIS A 138 -12.68 -14.64 6.46
C HIS A 138 -11.99 -14.66 5.09
N PHE A 139 -11.73 -15.87 4.57
CA PHE A 139 -11.03 -16.05 3.30
C PHE A 139 -11.99 -16.62 2.24
N LYS A 140 -12.14 -15.95 1.10
CA LYS A 140 -12.94 -16.44 -0.03
C LYS A 140 -12.00 -16.78 -1.19
N ARG A 141 -12.04 -18.02 -1.66
CA ARG A 141 -11.04 -18.63 -2.55
C ARG A 141 -11.72 -19.10 -3.83
N ASP A 142 -11.28 -18.61 -4.98
CA ASP A 142 -11.86 -19.03 -6.26
C ASP A 142 -11.06 -20.17 -6.92
N ASN A 143 -9.79 -20.45 -6.55
CA ASN A 143 -9.01 -21.64 -6.98
C ASN A 143 -7.75 -21.87 -6.07
N GLU A 144 -7.45 -23.11 -5.64
CA GLU A 144 -6.56 -23.49 -4.51
C GLU A 144 -5.03 -23.39 -4.76
N THR A 145 -4.17 -22.96 -3.82
CA THR A 145 -3.52 -23.79 -2.77
C THR A 145 -3.09 -22.92 -1.58
N ILE A 146 -3.43 -23.29 -0.33
CA ILE A 146 -2.88 -22.66 0.89
C ILE A 146 -1.81 -23.59 1.45
N PHE A 147 -0.58 -23.09 1.58
CA PHE A 147 0.46 -23.81 2.32
C PHE A 147 0.35 -23.44 3.80
N PRO A 148 0.00 -24.39 4.70
CA PRO A 148 0.04 -24.13 6.12
C PRO A 148 1.48 -23.84 6.57
N SER A 149 1.62 -23.03 7.62
CA SER A 149 2.90 -22.81 8.28
C SER A 149 3.37 -24.12 8.92
N THR A 150 4.51 -24.66 8.49
CA THR A 150 5.21 -25.70 9.24
C THR A 150 5.69 -25.08 10.56
N ILE A 151 5.18 -25.58 11.68
CA ILE A 151 5.73 -25.32 13.01
C ILE A 151 7.06 -26.05 13.12
#